data_AF-A0A951YBE3-F1
#
_entry.id   AF-A0A951YBE3-F1
#
_cell.length_a   1.000
_cell.length_b   1.000
_cell.length_c   1.000
_cell.angle_alpha   90.00
_cell.angle_beta   90.00
_cell.angle_gamma   90.00
#
_symmetry.space_group_name_H-M   'P 1'
#
loop_
_entity.id
_entity.type
_entity.pdbx_description
1 polymer ?
#
loop_
_entity_poly.entity_id
_entity_poly.type
_entity_poly.pdbx_seq_one_letter_code
_entity_poly.pdbx_strand_id
1 'polypeptide(L)'
;MNAANAAIAILFPGVRTSDIVNGAKQHGVSILIKELYDPQKNYARYQKNLSPVVTGTGISLMFVFSDGSSMVAHDRRDINTIMKKVTEIHGCVL
;
A
#
# COMPACT_ATOMS: atom_id res chain seq x y z
N MET A 1 -16.97 15.83 9.40
CA MET A 1 -15.61 15.24 9.46
C MET A 1 -15.56 14.14 8.41
N ASN A 2 -14.88 14.36 7.29
CA ASN A 2 -14.74 13.31 6.26
C ASN A 2 -14.02 12.13 6.89
N ALA A 3 -14.57 10.91 6.74
CA ALA A 3 -13.89 9.69 7.16
C ALA A 3 -12.51 9.70 6.51
N ALA A 4 -11.46 9.90 7.33
CA ALA A 4 -10.11 9.87 6.83
C ALA A 4 -9.87 8.45 6.30
N ASN A 5 -9.65 8.31 4.99
CA ASN A 5 -9.39 7.02 4.36
C ASN A 5 -8.12 6.45 5.00
N ALA A 6 -8.28 5.49 5.91
CA ALA A 6 -7.17 4.90 6.62
C ALA A 6 -6.43 3.92 5.71
N ALA A 7 -5.10 3.95 5.76
CA ALA A 7 -4.27 3.05 4.99
C ALA A 7 -3.12 2.46 5.80
N ILE A 8 -2.69 1.26 5.41
CA ILE A 8 -1.41 0.70 5.82
C ILE A 8 -0.41 0.96 4.69
N ALA A 9 0.73 1.55 5.04
CA ALA A 9 1.79 1.81 4.08
C ALA A 9 2.67 0.55 3.93
N ILE A 10 2.74 0.01 2.71
CA ILE A 10 3.64 -1.07 2.31
C ILE A 10 4.86 -0.46 1.65
N LEU A 11 6.03 -0.64 2.26
CA LEU A 11 7.25 0.08 1.91
C LEU A 11 8.22 -0.84 1.17
N PHE A 12 8.55 -0.48 -0.07
CA PHE A 12 9.62 -1.14 -0.80
C PHE A 12 11.00 -0.74 -0.23
N PRO A 13 12.04 -1.57 -0.44
CA PRO A 13 13.40 -1.24 -0.02
C PRO A 13 13.86 0.13 -0.56
N GLY A 14 14.45 0.97 0.29
CA GLY A 14 14.97 2.28 -0.11
C GLY A 14 13.97 3.44 -0.04
N VAL A 15 12.71 3.20 0.34
CA VAL A 15 11.71 4.25 0.58
C VAL A 15 12.15 5.17 1.72
N ARG A 16 12.06 6.49 1.51
CA ARG A 16 12.35 7.49 2.54
C ARG A 16 11.07 7.88 3.27
N THR A 17 11.21 8.37 4.50
CA THR A 17 10.08 8.88 5.27
C THR A 17 9.30 10.00 4.54
N SER A 18 10.00 10.84 3.77
CA SER A 18 9.39 11.89 2.94
C SER A 18 8.40 11.32 1.93
N ASP A 19 8.72 10.18 1.33
CA ASP A 19 7.94 9.59 0.24
C ASP A 19 6.64 9.00 0.78
N ILE A 20 6.68 8.46 2.00
CA ILE A 20 5.49 7.99 2.73
C ILE A 20 4.56 9.17 3.02
N VAL A 21 5.11 10.29 3.53
CA VAL A 21 4.32 11.49 3.86
C VAL A 21 3.73 12.12 2.60
N ASN A 22 4.52 12.20 1.53
CA ASN A 22 4.08 12.75 0.25
C ASN A 22 3.00 11.87 -0.38
N GLY A 23 3.16 10.55 -0.38
CA GLY A 23 2.13 9.61 -0.85
C GLY A 23 0.84 9.71 -0.03
N ALA A 24 0.94 9.77 1.29
CA ALA A 24 -0.23 9.93 2.16
C ALA A 24 -1.02 11.21 1.85
N LYS A 25 -0.31 12.33 1.66
CA LYS A 25 -0.91 13.62 1.25
C LYS A 25 -1.52 13.55 -0.15
N GLN A 26 -0.79 12.97 -1.11
CA GLN A 26 -1.22 12.84 -2.49
C GLN A 26 -2.53 12.06 -2.62
N HIS A 27 -2.67 10.98 -1.87
CA HIS A 27 -3.85 10.11 -1.94
C HIS A 27 -4.93 10.42 -0.88
N GLY A 28 -4.71 11.45 -0.05
CA GLY A 28 -5.66 11.84 1.00
C GLY A 28 -5.91 10.74 2.05
N VAL A 29 -4.89 9.93 2.35
CA VAL A 29 -5.00 8.80 3.29
C VAL A 29 -4.26 9.09 4.60
N SER A 30 -4.78 8.54 5.70
CA SER A 30 -4.09 8.54 6.99
C SER A 30 -3.38 7.20 7.20
N ILE A 31 -2.05 7.23 7.33
CA ILE A 31 -1.26 6.01 7.53
C ILE A 31 -1.37 5.55 8.98
N LEU A 32 -1.96 4.38 9.19
CA LEU A 32 -2.09 3.76 10.51
C LEU A 32 -0.81 3.02 10.90
N ILE A 33 -0.28 2.22 9.97
CA ILE A 33 0.85 1.31 10.19
C ILE A 33 1.75 1.35 8.95
N LYS A 34 3.04 1.13 9.16
CA LYS A 34 4.04 0.95 8.12
C LYS A 34 4.55 -0.50 8.19
N GLU A 35 4.56 -1.18 7.06
CA GLU A 35 5.13 -2.52 6.93
C GLU A 35 6.09 -2.56 5.75
N LEU A 36 7.16 -3.34 5.86
CA LEU A 36 8.03 -3.62 4.73
C LEU A 36 7.32 -4.51 3.72
N TYR A 37 7.63 -4.33 2.43
CA TYR A 37 7.18 -5.22 1.39
C TYR A 37 7.77 -6.63 1.59
N ASP A 38 6.90 -7.64 1.49
CA ASP A 38 7.21 -9.05 1.57
C ASP A 38 6.64 -9.73 0.30
N PRO A 39 7.49 -10.26 -0.59
CA PRO A 39 7.05 -10.89 -1.83
C PRO A 39 6.26 -12.18 -1.61
N GLN A 40 6.34 -12.80 -0.43
CA GLN A 40 5.59 -14.02 -0.11
C GLN A 40 4.18 -13.71 0.43
N LYS A 41 3.91 -12.44 0.79
CA LYS A 41 2.66 -12.03 1.41
C LYS A 41 1.56 -11.84 0.38
N ASN A 42 0.43 -12.53 0.58
CA ASN A 42 -0.77 -12.29 -0.23
C ASN A 42 -1.52 -11.06 0.29
N TYR A 43 -1.20 -9.89 -0.28
CA TYR A 43 -1.76 -8.60 0.13
C TYR A 43 -3.28 -8.51 -0.03
N ALA A 44 -3.89 -9.21 -1.00
CA ALA A 44 -5.34 -9.24 -1.16
C ALA A 44 -6.03 -9.96 0.01
N ARG A 45 -5.47 -11.08 0.46
CA ARG A 45 -5.96 -11.80 1.65
C ARG A 45 -5.69 -10.99 2.92
N TYR A 46 -4.52 -10.36 3.01
CA TYR A 46 -4.13 -9.53 4.14
C TYR A 46 -5.10 -8.35 4.33
N GLN A 47 -5.39 -7.56 3.27
CA GLN A 47 -6.34 -6.44 3.34
C GLN A 47 -7.73 -6.91 3.81
N LYS A 48 -8.23 -8.01 3.25
CA LYS A 48 -9.54 -8.57 3.61
C LYS A 48 -9.64 -8.92 5.11
N ASN A 49 -8.54 -9.43 5.69
CA ASN A 49 -8.51 -9.82 7.10
C ASN A 49 -8.37 -8.62 8.06
N LEU A 50 -7.93 -7.46 7.57
CA LEU A 50 -7.74 -6.25 8.37
C LEU A 50 -9.02 -5.42 8.50
N SER A 51 -9.84 -5.36 7.45
CA SER A 51 -11.07 -4.55 7.39
C SER A 51 -12.04 -4.77 8.58
N PRO A 52 -12.20 -5.98 9.15
CA PRO A 52 -13.06 -6.18 10.32
C PRO A 52 -12.43 -5.77 11.65
N VAL A 53 -11.10 -5.70 11.74
CA VAL A 53 -10.38 -5.78 13.03
C VAL A 53 -9.98 -4.41 13.60
N VAL A 54 -9.81 -3.39 12.76
CA VAL A 54 -9.16 -2.13 13.19
C VAL A 54 -10.09 -0.92 13.24
N THR A 55 -11.07 -0.77 12.33
CA THR A 55 -11.84 0.48 12.22
C THR A 55 -13.33 0.33 11.90
N GLY A 56 -13.83 -0.88 11.59
CA GLY A 56 -15.19 -1.08 11.09
C GLY A 56 -15.44 -0.48 9.68
N THR A 57 -14.40 0.07 9.06
CA THR A 57 -14.38 0.62 7.69
C THR A 57 -13.27 -0.04 6.88
N GLY A 58 -13.41 -0.10 5.56
CA GLY A 58 -12.40 -0.72 4.69
C GLY A 58 -11.04 -0.01 4.81
N ILE A 59 -9.99 -0.77 5.16
CA ILE A 59 -8.62 -0.25 5.21
C ILE A 59 -7.99 -0.40 3.83
N SER A 60 -7.39 0.68 3.35
CA SER A 60 -6.65 0.66 2.07
C SER A 60 -5.19 0.25 2.29
N LEU A 61 -4.53 -0.24 1.25
CA LEU A 61 -3.08 -0.46 1.26
C LEU A 61 -2.43 0.59 0.38
N MET A 62 -1.45 1.34 0.90
CA MET A 62 -0.66 2.29 0.12
C MET A 62 0.72 1.70 -0.12
N PHE A 63 1.03 1.34 -1.36
CA PHE A 63 2.34 0.85 -1.76
C PHE A 63 3.23 2.04 -2.12
N VAL A 64 4.38 2.15 -1.46
CA VAL A 64 5.36 3.23 -1.67
C VAL A 64 6.64 2.62 -2.23
N PHE A 65 7.05 3.08 -3.40
CA PHE A 65 8.17 2.53 -4.16
C PHE A 65 9.47 3.31 -3.91
N SER A 66 10.61 2.68 -4.23
CA SER A 66 11.95 3.25 -4.00
C SER A 66 12.26 4.50 -4.82
N ASP A 67 11.53 4.70 -5.93
CA ASP A 67 11.59 5.89 -6.77
C ASP A 67 10.78 7.07 -6.19
N GLY A 68 10.14 6.88 -5.03
CA GLY A 68 9.28 7.86 -4.36
C GLY A 68 7.84 7.89 -4.88
N SER A 69 7.51 7.07 -5.88
CA SER A 69 6.13 6.93 -6.36
C SER A 69 5.28 6.14 -5.36
N SER A 70 3.95 6.30 -5.45
CA SER A 70 3.02 5.57 -4.58
C SER A 70 1.71 5.22 -5.28
N MET A 71 1.10 4.11 -4.87
CA MET A 71 -0.19 3.62 -5.37
C MET A 71 -1.06 3.17 -4.20
N VAL A 72 -2.35 3.48 -4.23
CA VAL A 72 -3.32 3.03 -3.23
C VAL A 72 -4.19 1.94 -3.82
N ALA A 73 -4.40 0.90 -3.02
CA ALA A 73 -5.36 -0.15 -3.29
C ALA A 73 -6.51 -0.11 -2.30
N HIS A 74 -7.72 0.03 -2.83
CA HIS A 74 -8.96 -0.03 -2.07
C HIS A 74 -9.56 -1.43 -2.13
N ASP A 75 -9.37 -2.15 -3.24
CA ASP A 75 -9.88 -3.50 -3.42
C ASP A 75 -8.86 -4.49 -4.02
N ARG A 76 -9.30 -5.74 -4.17
CA ARG A 76 -8.48 -6.83 -4.74
C ARG A 76 -7.98 -6.55 -6.17
N ARG A 77 -8.75 -5.83 -6.99
CA ARG A 77 -8.37 -5.51 -8.39
C ARG A 77 -7.22 -4.51 -8.40
N ASP A 78 -7.27 -3.52 -7.52
CA ASP A 78 -6.17 -2.56 -7.36
C ASP A 78 -4.90 -3.28 -6.93
N ILE A 79 -4.99 -4.17 -5.93
CA ILE A 79 -3.86 -4.97 -5.46
C ILE A 79 -3.26 -5.79 -6.60
N ASN A 80 -4.09 -6.49 -7.39
CA ASN A 80 -3.60 -7.29 -8.51
C ASN A 80 -2.88 -6.42 -9.55
N THR A 81 -3.39 -5.21 -9.82
CA THR A 81 -2.76 -4.26 -10.75
C THR A 81 -1.40 -3.81 -10.23
N ILE A 82 -1.31 -3.46 -8.95
CA ILE A 82 -0.06 -3.07 -8.32
C ILE A 82 0.94 -4.23 -8.33
N MET A 83 0.52 -5.43 -7.97
CA MET A 83 1.40 -6.60 -7.96
C MET A 83 1.92 -6.93 -9.36
N LYS A 84 1.09 -6.79 -10.41
CA LYS A 84 1.54 -6.94 -11.79
C LYS A 84 2.65 -5.94 -12.13
N LYS A 85 2.47 -4.66 -11.77
CA LYS A 85 3.50 -3.62 -11.95
C LYS A 85 4.79 -3.95 -11.17
N VAL A 86 4.67 -4.46 -9.94
CA VAL A 86 5.82 -4.90 -9.14
C VAL A 86 6.60 -6.00 -9.86
N THR A 87 5.90 -7.00 -10.39
CA THR A 87 6.50 -8.08 -11.17
C THR A 87 7.14 -7.57 -12.46
N GLU A 88 6.56 -6.60 -13.15
CA GLU A 88 7.17 -6.00 -14.35
C GLU A 88 8.48 -5.27 -14.03
N ILE A 89 8.52 -4.53 -12.90
CA ILE A 89 9.71 -3.80 -12.47
C ILE A 89 10.82 -4.73 -11.96
N HIS A 90 10.45 -5.76 -11.19
CA HIS A 90 11.43 -6.68 -10.56
C HIS A 90 11.77 -7.89 -11.43
N GLY A 91 10.90 -8.27 -12.37
CA GLY A 91 11.08 -9.36 -13.32
C GLY A 91 11.89 -8.97 -14.57
N CYS A 92 12.31 -7.71 -14.69
CA CYS A 92 13.22 -7.25 -15.75
C CYS A 92 14.71 -7.44 -15.36
N VAL A 93 14.99 -8.12 -14.24
CA VAL A 93 16.33 -8.57 -13.87
C VAL A 93 16.37 -10.10 -13.97
N LEU A 94 16.50 -10.61 -15.19
CA LEU A 94 17.01 -11.95 -15.50
C LEU A 94 17.83 -11.87 -16.80
#